data_AF-A0A2N2S7E7-F1
#
_entry.id   AF-A0A2N2S7E7-F1
#
_cell.length_a   1.000
_cell.length_b   1.000
_cell.length_c   1.000
_cell.angle_alpha   90.00
_cell.angle_beta   90.00
_cell.angle_gamma   90.00
#
_symmetry.space_group_name_H-M   'P 1'
#
loop_
_entity.id
_entity.type
_entity.pdbx_description
1 polymer ?
#
loop_
_entity_poly.entity_id
_entity_poly.type
_entity_poly.pdbx_seq_one_letter_code
_entity_poly.pdbx_strand_id
1 'polypeptide(L)' 'MNTQPVFEYLQDLQNRIVEAVQMVDGKHFLHDSWQRPEGGGGTSCMLEEGNVFERAGIGFSHVMGNKLP' A
#
# COMPACT_ATOMS: atom_id res chain seq x y z
N MET A 1 -20.64 4.26 -10.50
CA MET A 1 -20.62 3.82 -9.09
C MET A 1 -19.60 4.70 -8.37
N ASN A 2 -19.94 5.29 -7.23
CA ASN A 2 -18.98 6.13 -6.50
C ASN A 2 -18.04 5.21 -5.68
N THR A 3 -16.80 5.04 -6.14
CA THR A 3 -15.79 4.22 -5.45
C THR A 3 -14.92 5.02 -4.48
N GLN A 4 -15.09 6.35 -4.44
CA GLN A 4 -14.28 7.25 -3.63
C GLN A 4 -14.22 6.87 -2.14
N PRO A 5 -15.34 6.53 -1.47
CA PRO A 5 -15.29 6.18 -0.04
C PRO A 5 -14.48 4.90 0.24
N VAL A 6 -14.53 3.93 -0.69
CA VAL A 6 -13.75 2.69 -0.57
C VAL A 6 -12.27 2.95 -0.83
N PHE A 7 -11.96 3.79 -1.81
CA PHE A 7 -10.58 4.23 -2.06
C PHE A 7 -9.97 4.89 -0.82
N GLU A 8 -10.65 5.87 -0.24
CA GLU A 8 -10.17 6.60 0.94
C GLU A 8 -9.99 5.67 2.13
N TYR A 9 -10.97 4.80 2.39
CA TYR A 9 -10.89 3.82 3.47
C TYR A 9 -9.70 2.87 3.31
N LEU A 10 -9.47 2.33 2.11
CA LEU A 10 -8.40 1.36 1.87
C LEU A 10 -7.01 2.02 1.89
N GLN A 11 -6.90 3.26 1.41
CA GLN A 11 -5.66 4.04 1.51
C GLN A 11 -5.33 4.38 2.96
N ASP A 12 -6.31 4.81 3.75
CA ASP A 12 -6.15 5.02 5.19
C ASP A 12 -5.79 3.72 5.93
N LEU A 13 -6.40 2.60 5.54
CA LEU A 13 -6.09 1.29 6.12
C LEU A 13 -4.63 0.89 5.89
N GLN A 14 -4.07 1.13 4.70
CA GLN A 14 -2.64 0.92 4.45
C GLN A 14 -1.79 1.73 5.43
N ASN A 15 -2.09 3.02 5.59
CA ASN A 15 -1.34 3.89 6.50
C ASN A 15 -1.38 3.40 7.95
N ARG A 16 -2.57 3.05 8.46
CA ARG A 16 -2.71 2.54 9.83
C ARG A 16 -1.97 1.23 10.07
N ILE A 17 -1.94 0.33 9.08
CA ILE A 17 -1.17 -0.92 9.18
C ILE A 17 0.33 -0.60 9.18
N VAL A 18 0.80 0.27 8.28
CA VAL A 18 2.21 0.70 8.24
C VAL A 18 2.62 1.30 9.58
N GLU A 19 1.85 2.23 10.13
CA GLU A 19 2.13 2.84 11.44
C GLU A 19 2.21 1.81 12.57
N ALA A 20 1.25 0.88 12.62
CA ALA A 20 1.23 -0.18 13.63
C ALA A 20 2.47 -1.09 13.52
N VAL A 21 2.85 -1.49 12.30
CA VAL A 21 4.04 -2.33 12.09
C VAL A 21 5.32 -1.58 12.45
N GLN A 22 5.45 -0.30 12.06
CA GLN A 22 6.60 0.53 12.44
C GLN A 22 6.73 0.71 13.95
N MET A 23 5.61 0.84 14.67
CA MET A 23 5.61 0.97 16.12
C MET A 23 6.14 -0.30 16.81
N VAL A 24 5.80 -1.48 16.27
CA VAL A 24 6.28 -2.76 16.80
C VAL A 24 7.73 -3.04 16.40
N ASP A 25 8.09 -2.77 15.15
CA ASP A 25 9.42 -3.08 14.62
C ASP A 25 10.49 -2.05 15.02
N GLY A 26 10.12 -0.78 15.08
CA GLY A 26 11.04 0.34 15.31
C GLY A 26 11.81 0.83 14.06
N LYS A 27 11.63 0.19 12.90
CA LYS A 27 12.13 0.69 11.60
C LYS A 27 11.00 1.28 10.75
N HIS A 28 11.38 2.13 9.80
CA HIS A 28 10.47 2.79 8.87
C HIS A 28 10.29 2.02 7.55
N PHE A 29 9.11 2.12 6.96
CA PHE A 29 8.81 1.58 5.64
C PHE A 29 9.34 2.49 4.52
N LEU A 30 9.84 1.86 3.46
CA LEU A 30 10.05 2.50 2.16
C LEU A 30 8.72 2.49 1.39
N HIS A 31 8.39 3.62 0.77
CA HIS A 31 7.16 3.79 0.00
C HIS A 31 7.50 3.94 -1.48
N ASP A 32 6.94 3.07 -2.31
CA ASP A 32 7.09 3.11 -3.76
C ASP A 32 5.70 3.28 -4.40
N SER A 33 5.49 4.42 -5.06
CA SER A 33 4.24 4.73 -5.73
C SER A 33 4.40 4.60 -7.24
N TRP A 34 3.45 3.94 -7.87
CA TRP A 34 3.49 3.62 -9.29
C TRP A 34 2.15 3.89 -9.97
N GLN A 35 2.20 4.07 -11.29
CA GLN A 35 1.04 4.27 -12.14
C GLN A 35 1.06 3.30 -13.31
N ARG A 36 -0.12 2.90 -13.79
CA ARG A 36 -0.25 2.09 -15.01
C ARG A 36 -0.58 2.98 -16.20
N PRO A 37 0.03 2.74 -17.38
CA PRO A 37 -0.36 3.43 -18.62
C PRO A 37 -1.85 3.29 -18.96
N GLU A 38 -2.47 2.15 -18.60
CA GLU A 38 -3.89 1.87 -18.84
C GLU A 38 -4.85 2.54 -17.84
N GLY A 39 -4.31 3.15 -16.77
CA GLY A 39 -5.08 3.86 -15.77
C GLY A 39 -4.95 3.27 -14.36
N GLY A 40 -4.96 4.17 -13.37
CA GLY A 40 -4.81 3.84 -11.97
C GLY A 40 -3.35 3.61 -11.57
N GLY A 41 -3.15 2.93 -10.44
CA GLY A 41 -1.84 2.80 -9.83
C GLY A 41 -1.92 2.17 -8.45
N GLY A 42 -0.88 2.40 -7.66
CA GLY A 42 -0.80 1.89 -6.30
C GLY A 42 0.40 2.43 -5.55
N THR A 43 0.45 2.09 -4.27
CA THR A 43 1.60 2.35 -3.40
C THR A 43 1.97 1.05 -2.70
N SER A 44 3.23 0.66 -2.84
CA SER A 44 3.83 -0.48 -2.15
C SER A 44 4.66 0.06 -0.99
N CYS A 45 4.35 -0.36 0.23
CA CYS A 45 5.16 -0.07 1.40
C CYS A 45 5.96 -1.32 1.74
N MET A 46 7.29 -1.21 1.84
CA MET A 46 8.18 -2.34 2.19
C MET A 46 9.09 -2.01 3.37
N LEU A 47 9.20 -2.97 4.29
CA LEU A 47 10.17 -3.00 5.38
C LEU A 47 11.00 -4.27 5.21
N GLU A 48 12.33 -4.12 5.22
CA GLU A 48 13.27 -5.23 5.08
C GLU A 48 14.33 -5.16 6.18
N GLU A 49 14.83 -6.34 6.55
CA GLU A 49 15.82 -6.50 7.61
C GLU A 49 15.36 -5.88 8.94
N GLY A 50 14.06 -5.96 9.26
CA GLY A 50 13.46 -5.37 10.45
C GLY A 50 13.95 -6.00 11.75
N ASN A 51 13.67 -5.33 12.87
CA ASN A 51 14.08 -5.83 14.18
C ASN A 51 13.17 -6.95 14.70
N VAL A 52 11.89 -6.91 14.32
CA VAL A 52 10.87 -7.90 14.68
C VAL A 52 10.42 -8.68 13.44
N PHE A 53 10.16 -7.97 12.34
CA PHE A 53 9.80 -8.58 11.07
C PHE A 53 11.03 -8.65 10.17
N GLU A 54 11.44 -9.86 9.78
CA GLU A 54 12.50 -10.03 8.78
C GLU A 54 12.16 -9.22 7.51
N ARG A 55 10.90 -9.31 7.05
CA ARG A 55 10.33 -8.51 5.97
C ARG A 55 8.83 -8.28 6.20
N ALA A 56 8.32 -7.12 5.82
CA ALA A 56 6.90 -6.81 5.81
C ALA A 56 6.53 -5.94 4.61
N GLY A 57 5.41 -6.27 3.94
CA GLY A 57 4.94 -5.56 2.75
C GLY A 57 3.44 -5.24 2.85
N ILE A 58 3.07 -3.97 2.63
CA ILE A 58 1.67 -3.53 2.57
C ILE A 58 1.45 -2.84 1.22
N GLY A 59 0.77 -3.54 0.31
CA GLY A 59 0.41 -3.02 -1.00
C GLY A 59 -1.00 -2.45 -1.04
N PHE A 60 -1.15 -1.30 -1.69
CA PHE A 60 -2.43 -0.73 -2.06
C PHE A 60 -2.47 -0.56 -3.59
N SER A 61 -3.60 -0.87 -4.21
CA SER A 61 -3.78 -0.72 -5.65
C SER A 61 -5.21 -0.31 -5.98
N HIS A 62 -5.34 0.68 -6.84
CA HIS A 62 -6.58 1.08 -7.47
C HIS A 62 -6.32 1.21 -8.97
N VAL A 63 -6.59 0.13 -9.70
CA VAL A 63 -6.29 -0.02 -11.12
C VAL A 63 -7.56 0.02 -11.95
N MET A 64 -7.45 0.55 -13.16
CA MET A 64 -8.55 0.65 -14.11
C MET A 64 -8.08 0.14 -15.48
N GLY A 65 -9.01 -0.38 -16.28
CA GLY A 65 -8.72 -0.90 -17.60
C GLY A 65 -9.99 -1.28 -18.34
N ASN A 66 -9.86 -1.46 -19.65
CA ASN A 66 -11.00 -1.74 -20.52
C ASN A 66 -11.24 -3.24 -20.73
N LYS A 67 -10.36 -4.09 -20.19
CA LYS A 67 -10.41 -5.55 -20.34
C LYS A 67 -9.95 -6.21 -19.04
N LEU A 68 -10.55 -7.35 -18.74
CA LEU A 68 -9.98 -8.28 -17.77
C LEU A 68 -8.81 -9.04 -18.43
N PRO A 69 -7.82 -9.48 -17.64
CA PRO A 69 -6.75 -10.36 -18.12
C PRO A 69 -7.27 -11.65 -18.77
#